data_AF-A0A7S2P0F7-F1
#
_entry.id   AF-A0A7S2P0F7-F1
#
_cell.length_a   1.000
_cell.length_b   1.000
_cell.length_c   1.000
_cell.angle_alpha   90.00
_cell.angle_beta   90.00
_cell.angle_gamma   90.00
#
_symmetry.space_group_name_H-M   'P 1'
#
loop_
_entity.id
_entity.type
_entity.pdbx_description
1 polymer ?
#
loop_
_entity_poly.entity_id
_entity_poly.type
_entity_poly.pdbx_seq_one_letter_code
_entity_poly.pdbx_strand_id
1 'polypeptide(L)'
;PGAFAAVVSFFGLPLLGYAEGNNAQLLRDPASLRQTAILQAHGRQDRKIPPGGGVSSEGWIYESQYRVQRLWSALHGCSVNATPVETDLWVSCTEFDDCTSRRRVMTCGYDGNHSDWPHHRAGEQLAVWFILHFRRDVVDQGSAAFSE
;
A
#
# COMPACT_ATOMS: atom_id res chain seq x y z
N PRO A 1 -13.60 9.75 -2.67
CA PRO A 1 -12.41 9.72 -3.55
C PRO A 1 -11.76 11.09 -3.67
N GLY A 2 -10.45 11.18 -3.88
CA GLY A 2 -9.76 12.44 -4.20
C GLY A 2 -9.51 13.40 -3.04
N ALA A 3 -9.96 13.10 -1.82
CA ALA A 3 -9.68 13.94 -0.64
C ALA A 3 -8.23 13.79 -0.15
N PHE A 4 -7.69 12.56 -0.21
CA PHE A 4 -6.35 12.25 0.26
C PHE A 4 -5.38 12.12 -0.90
N ALA A 5 -4.22 12.76 -0.76
CA ALA A 5 -3.12 12.68 -1.71
C ALA A 5 -2.37 11.33 -1.59
N ALA A 6 -2.33 10.76 -0.39
CA ALA A 6 -1.73 9.48 -0.07
C ALA A 6 -2.48 8.79 1.08
N VAL A 7 -2.53 7.46 1.08
CA VAL A 7 -3.07 6.66 2.19
C VAL A 7 -2.11 5.52 2.50
N VAL A 8 -1.89 5.31 3.79
CA VAL A 8 -1.12 4.19 4.33
C VAL A 8 -2.05 3.35 5.18
N SER A 9 -2.07 2.04 4.94
CA SER A 9 -2.89 1.10 5.71
C SER A 9 -2.00 0.04 6.34
N PHE A 10 -2.38 -0.39 7.55
CA PHE A 10 -1.78 -1.51 8.27
C PHE A 10 -2.87 -2.53 8.60
N PHE A 11 -2.47 -3.77 8.95
CA PHE A 11 -3.36 -4.78 9.54
C PHE A 11 -4.56 -5.19 8.69
N GLY A 12 -4.39 -5.35 7.38
CA GLY A 12 -5.41 -6.04 6.59
C GLY A 12 -6.60 -5.18 6.24
N LEU A 13 -6.32 -3.91 5.95
CA LEU A 13 -7.26 -2.97 5.36
C LEU A 13 -6.91 -2.73 3.89
N PRO A 14 -6.95 -3.77 3.01
CA PRO A 14 -6.72 -3.55 1.60
C PRO A 14 -7.85 -2.64 1.12
N LEU A 15 -7.50 -1.43 0.67
CA LEU A 15 -8.39 -0.28 0.46
C LEU A 15 -9.40 -0.47 -0.69
N LEU A 16 -9.88 -1.68 -0.96
CA LEU A 16 -10.90 -1.98 -1.96
C LEU A 16 -12.21 -1.25 -1.66
N GLY A 17 -12.68 -1.27 -0.41
CA GLY A 17 -13.90 -0.55 -0.02
C GLY A 17 -13.81 0.97 -0.25
N TYR A 18 -12.62 1.57 -0.15
CA TYR A 18 -12.40 2.97 -0.51
C TYR A 18 -12.52 3.19 -2.04
N ALA A 19 -12.04 2.26 -2.85
CA ALA A 19 -12.18 2.29 -4.30
C ALA A 19 -13.64 2.09 -4.74
N GLU A 20 -14.33 1.10 -4.18
CA GLU A 20 -15.71 0.78 -4.50
C GLU A 20 -16.67 1.88 -4.04
N GLY A 21 -16.47 2.39 -2.82
CA GLY A 21 -17.34 3.38 -2.18
C GLY A 21 -18.82 2.97 -2.16
N ASN A 22 -19.71 3.93 -1.92
CA ASN A 22 -21.15 3.66 -1.81
C ASN A 22 -21.88 3.57 -3.15
N ASN A 23 -21.26 4.00 -4.26
CA ASN A 23 -21.91 4.18 -5.56
C ASN A 23 -21.05 3.64 -6.72
N ALA A 24 -20.24 2.61 -6.48
CA ALA A 24 -19.30 2.06 -7.46
C ALA A 24 -18.33 3.13 -8.00
N GLN A 25 -17.72 3.89 -7.10
CA GLN A 25 -16.77 4.97 -7.43
C GLN A 25 -15.62 4.49 -8.31
N LEU A 26 -15.20 3.22 -8.17
CA LEU A 26 -14.20 2.60 -9.05
C LEU A 26 -14.59 2.71 -10.54
N LEU A 27 -15.88 2.59 -10.85
CA LEU A 27 -16.40 2.67 -12.22
C LEU A 27 -16.79 4.10 -12.59
N ARG A 28 -17.37 4.84 -11.65
CA ARG A 28 -17.94 6.18 -11.92
C ARG A 28 -16.93 7.30 -11.90
N ASP A 29 -15.92 7.20 -11.05
CA ASP A 29 -14.92 8.24 -10.83
C ASP A 29 -13.50 7.66 -10.63
N PRO A 30 -13.00 6.89 -11.62
CA PRO A 30 -11.63 6.38 -11.56
C PRO A 30 -10.60 7.52 -11.58
N ALA A 31 -10.93 8.66 -12.19
CA ALA A 31 -10.02 9.80 -12.28
C ALA A 31 -9.71 10.39 -10.89
N SER A 32 -10.71 10.57 -10.02
CA SER A 32 -10.46 11.05 -8.66
C SER A 32 -9.76 10.02 -7.79
N LEU A 33 -10.03 8.73 -7.97
CA LEU A 33 -9.32 7.67 -7.24
C LEU A 33 -7.84 7.62 -7.59
N ARG A 34 -7.49 7.83 -8.86
CA ARG A 34 -6.09 7.87 -9.35
C ARG A 34 -5.25 8.99 -8.76
N GLN A 35 -5.85 9.95 -8.05
CA GLN A 35 -5.13 11.02 -7.37
C GLN A 35 -4.51 10.58 -6.04
N THR A 36 -4.97 9.47 -5.47
CA THR A 36 -4.51 8.96 -4.17
C THR A 36 -3.39 7.93 -4.36
N ALA A 37 -2.19 8.19 -3.86
CA ALA A 37 -1.16 7.18 -3.73
C ALA A 37 -1.47 6.19 -2.59
N ILE A 38 -1.06 4.93 -2.71
CA ILE A 38 -1.42 3.90 -1.73
C ILE A 38 -0.22 3.07 -1.31
N LEU A 39 -0.09 2.92 0.02
CA LEU A 39 0.76 1.91 0.65
C LEU A 39 -0.08 0.96 1.50
N GLN A 40 0.08 -0.34 1.27
CA GLN A 40 -0.52 -1.40 2.09
C GLN A 40 0.57 -2.16 2.83
N ALA A 41 0.64 -2.02 4.14
CA ALA A 41 1.57 -2.71 5.01
C ALA A 41 0.88 -3.85 5.78
N HIS A 42 1.51 -5.01 5.91
CA HIS A 42 0.87 -6.16 6.57
C HIS A 42 1.86 -7.14 7.20
N GLY A 43 1.46 -7.74 8.32
CA GLY A 43 2.22 -8.78 9.01
C GLY A 43 2.13 -10.12 8.27
N ARG A 44 3.27 -10.67 7.84
CA ARG A 44 3.33 -11.87 6.97
C ARG A 44 2.70 -13.11 7.61
N GLN A 45 2.62 -13.16 8.94
CA GLN A 45 2.12 -14.29 9.71
C GLN A 45 0.69 -14.07 10.22
N ASP A 46 0.03 -12.96 9.87
CA ASP A 46 -1.34 -12.69 10.29
C ASP A 46 -2.30 -13.80 9.79
N ARG A 47 -2.94 -14.50 10.74
CA ARG A 47 -3.96 -15.53 10.49
C ARG A 47 -5.39 -15.05 10.79
N LYS A 48 -5.52 -13.89 11.43
CA LYS A 48 -6.81 -13.25 11.71
C LYS A 48 -7.29 -12.48 10.49
N ILE A 49 -6.37 -11.78 9.81
CA ILE A 49 -6.59 -11.20 8.48
C ILE A 49 -5.45 -11.67 7.57
N PRO A 50 -5.62 -12.80 6.86
CA PRO A 50 -4.54 -13.36 6.04
C PRO A 50 -4.18 -12.41 4.87
N PRO A 51 -2.90 -12.04 4.67
CA PRO A 51 -2.50 -11.17 3.55
C PRO A 51 -2.79 -11.81 2.19
N GLY A 52 -2.71 -13.14 2.12
CA GLY A 52 -3.12 -13.92 0.95
C GLY A 52 -4.62 -13.93 0.68
N GLY A 53 -5.45 -13.43 1.60
CA GLY A 53 -6.90 -13.61 1.60
C GLY A 53 -7.32 -15.01 2.05
N GLY A 54 -8.60 -15.32 1.87
CA GLY A 54 -9.20 -16.60 2.25
C GLY A 54 -9.83 -16.59 3.64
N VAL A 55 -10.09 -17.78 4.17
CA VAL A 55 -10.78 -17.96 5.46
C VAL A 55 -9.78 -17.71 6.59
N SER A 56 -10.12 -16.78 7.48
CA SER A 56 -9.38 -16.49 8.71
C SER A 56 -9.59 -17.56 9.79
N SER A 57 -8.78 -17.50 10.85
CA SER A 57 -8.97 -18.34 12.05
C SER A 57 -10.33 -18.16 12.74
N GLU A 58 -11.04 -17.07 12.45
CA GLU A 58 -12.36 -16.75 13.02
C GLU A 58 -13.52 -17.05 12.04
N GLY A 59 -13.23 -17.61 10.87
CA GLY A 59 -14.25 -18.00 9.88
C GLY A 59 -14.67 -16.91 8.89
N TRP A 60 -14.13 -15.69 9.00
CA TRP A 60 -14.35 -14.62 8.02
C TRP A 60 -13.56 -14.87 6.73
N ILE A 61 -14.14 -14.50 5.58
CA ILE A 61 -13.48 -14.58 4.27
C ILE A 61 -12.94 -13.20 3.91
N TYR A 62 -11.63 -13.13 3.64
CA TYR A 62 -10.96 -11.88 3.25
C TYR A 62 -10.51 -11.91 1.79
N GLU A 63 -10.56 -10.74 1.15
CA GLU A 63 -9.91 -10.52 -0.14
C GLU A 63 -8.38 -10.51 0.01
N SER A 64 -7.70 -10.95 -1.04
CA SER A 64 -6.24 -10.96 -1.08
C SER A 64 -5.69 -9.54 -1.21
N GLN A 65 -4.78 -9.15 -0.33
CA GLN A 65 -4.07 -7.88 -0.44
C GLN A 65 -3.34 -7.77 -1.78
N TYR A 66 -2.72 -8.87 -2.25
CA TYR A 66 -2.00 -8.90 -3.53
C TYR A 66 -2.94 -8.65 -4.73
N ARG A 67 -4.17 -9.16 -4.66
CA ARG A 67 -5.19 -8.92 -5.68
C ARG A 67 -5.65 -7.47 -5.67
N VAL A 68 -5.94 -6.92 -4.49
CA VAL A 68 -6.36 -5.53 -4.33
C VAL A 68 -5.25 -4.57 -4.80
N GLN A 69 -3.99 -4.88 -4.51
CA GLN A 69 -2.86 -4.07 -4.97
C GLN A 69 -2.74 -4.05 -6.51
N ARG A 70 -2.98 -5.18 -7.19
CA ARG A 70 -3.02 -5.23 -8.65
C ARG A 70 -4.20 -4.44 -9.25
N LEU A 71 -5.34 -4.40 -8.55
CA LEU A 71 -6.46 -3.56 -8.96
C LEU A 71 -6.07 -2.07 -8.89
N TRP A 72 -5.40 -1.66 -7.81
CA TRP A 72 -4.86 -0.31 -7.70
C TRP A 72 -3.82 -0.01 -8.76
N SER A 73 -2.89 -0.93 -9.05
CA SER A 73 -1.89 -0.70 -10.09
C SER A 73 -2.52 -0.54 -11.48
N ALA A 74 -3.53 -1.35 -11.80
CA ALA A 74 -4.30 -1.21 -13.04
C ALA A 74 -5.05 0.12 -13.11
N LEU A 75 -5.71 0.52 -12.02
CA LEU A 75 -6.39 1.82 -11.92
C LEU A 75 -5.42 2.98 -12.15
N HIS A 76 -4.21 2.90 -11.59
CA HIS A 76 -3.16 3.90 -11.73
C HIS A 76 -2.40 3.83 -13.07
N GLY A 77 -2.67 2.80 -13.88
CA GLY A 77 -2.01 2.54 -15.16
C GLY A 77 -0.51 2.33 -14.99
N CYS A 78 -0.13 1.47 -14.05
CA CYS A 78 1.25 1.08 -13.75
C CYS A 78 1.69 -0.14 -14.58
N SER A 79 2.97 -0.48 -14.50
CA SER A 79 3.54 -1.75 -14.97
C SER A 79 2.80 -2.96 -14.38
N VAL A 80 2.85 -4.08 -15.10
CA VAL A 80 2.16 -5.33 -14.70
C VAL A 80 2.86 -6.02 -13.53
N ASN A 81 4.18 -5.88 -13.43
CA ASN A 81 4.98 -6.53 -12.41
C ASN A 81 5.38 -5.51 -11.34
N ALA A 82 5.30 -5.94 -10.08
CA ALA A 82 5.86 -5.18 -8.98
C ALA A 82 7.36 -5.46 -8.87
N THR A 83 8.14 -4.43 -8.56
CA THR A 83 9.58 -4.50 -8.36
C THR A 83 9.92 -4.30 -6.88
N PRO A 84 10.98 -4.93 -6.36
CA PRO A 84 11.46 -4.66 -5.00
C PRO A 84 11.83 -3.19 -4.82
N VAL A 85 11.53 -2.63 -3.65
CA VAL A 85 11.99 -1.30 -3.25
C VAL A 85 13.01 -1.46 -2.13
N GLU A 86 14.22 -0.99 -2.38
CA GLU A 86 15.29 -0.95 -1.38
C GLU A 86 14.92 0.01 -0.24
N THR A 87 15.12 -0.47 0.99
CA THR A 87 14.77 0.26 2.20
C THR A 87 15.68 -0.20 3.35
N ASP A 88 16.16 0.75 4.15
CA ASP A 88 16.93 0.45 5.37
C ASP A 88 16.00 0.07 6.55
N LEU A 89 14.69 0.09 6.33
CA LEU A 89 13.67 -0.29 7.30
C LEU A 89 13.51 -1.82 7.38
N TRP A 90 13.08 -2.32 8.54
CA TRP A 90 12.82 -3.74 8.80
C TRP A 90 11.51 -4.24 8.16
N VAL A 91 11.34 -3.96 6.87
CA VAL A 91 10.18 -4.32 6.05
C VAL A 91 10.66 -4.72 4.65
N SER A 92 9.89 -5.54 3.95
CA SER A 92 10.12 -5.88 2.55
C SER A 92 9.04 -5.25 1.69
N CYS A 93 9.42 -4.32 0.83
CA CYS A 93 8.49 -3.56 0.01
C CYS A 93 8.58 -3.94 -1.46
N THR A 94 7.45 -3.90 -2.14
CA THR A 94 7.36 -3.92 -3.61
C THR A 94 6.49 -2.76 -4.09
N GLU A 95 6.78 -2.27 -5.29
CA GLU A 95 6.05 -1.18 -5.93
C GLU A 95 5.66 -1.57 -7.35
N PHE A 96 4.45 -1.20 -7.78
CA PHE A 96 4.13 -1.16 -9.20
C PHE A 96 4.59 0.17 -9.78
N ASP A 97 5.52 0.13 -10.73
CA ASP A 97 6.13 1.31 -11.31
C ASP A 97 5.46 1.79 -12.60
N ASP A 98 6.05 2.81 -13.23
CA ASP A 98 5.59 3.49 -14.44
C ASP A 98 4.10 3.83 -14.51
N CYS A 99 3.53 4.17 -13.35
CA CYS A 99 2.15 4.61 -13.24
C CYS A 99 1.89 5.91 -14.01
N THR A 100 0.99 5.87 -14.99
CA THR A 100 0.49 7.06 -15.72
C THR A 100 -0.13 8.12 -14.79
N SER A 101 -0.69 7.69 -13.65
CA SER A 101 -1.18 8.60 -12.60
C SER A 101 -0.09 9.40 -11.88
N ARG A 102 1.19 9.02 -12.04
CA ARG A 102 2.36 9.56 -11.31
C ARG A 102 2.28 9.40 -9.78
N ARG A 103 1.34 8.60 -9.27
CA ARG A 103 1.22 8.24 -7.85
C ARG A 103 1.85 6.89 -7.57
N ARG A 104 2.40 6.72 -6.38
CA ARG A 104 2.97 5.44 -5.94
C ARG A 104 1.88 4.43 -5.55
N VAL A 105 2.12 3.16 -5.88
CA VAL A 105 1.28 2.02 -5.52
C VAL A 105 2.17 0.93 -4.94
N MET A 106 2.28 0.89 -3.60
CA MET A 106 3.25 0.09 -2.87
C MET A 106 2.61 -0.90 -1.89
N THR A 107 3.27 -2.03 -1.68
CA THR A 107 2.95 -3.01 -0.65
C THR A 107 4.20 -3.32 0.15
N CYS A 108 4.08 -3.39 1.48
CA CYS A 108 5.17 -3.79 2.34
C CYS A 108 4.75 -4.92 3.29
N GLY A 109 5.60 -5.93 3.44
CA GLY A 109 5.44 -7.01 4.40
C GLY A 109 6.47 -6.91 5.52
N TYR A 110 6.08 -7.25 6.74
CA TYR A 110 6.98 -7.35 7.88
C TYR A 110 6.73 -8.64 8.67
N ASP A 111 7.69 -9.03 9.51
CA ASP A 111 7.48 -10.16 10.42
C ASP A 111 6.59 -9.72 11.58
N GLY A 112 5.38 -10.30 11.63
CA GLY A 112 4.34 -10.00 12.59
C GLY A 112 3.03 -10.74 12.28
N ASN A 113 2.24 -10.93 13.33
CA ASN A 113 0.86 -11.39 13.29
C ASN A 113 -0.11 -10.19 13.23
N HIS A 114 -1.38 -10.46 13.50
CA HIS A 114 -2.39 -9.41 13.63
C HIS A 114 -2.05 -8.43 14.75
N SER A 115 -2.19 -7.13 14.48
CA SER A 115 -1.87 -6.03 15.43
C SER A 115 -0.38 -5.87 15.79
N ASP A 116 0.51 -6.75 15.30
CA ASP A 116 1.96 -6.57 15.49
C ASP A 116 2.44 -5.39 14.64
N TRP A 117 3.05 -4.41 15.29
CA TRP A 117 3.64 -3.25 14.61
C TRP A 117 5.08 -3.56 14.19
N PRO A 118 5.56 -3.09 13.02
CA PRO A 118 6.95 -3.29 12.62
C PRO A 118 7.94 -2.79 13.68
N HIS A 119 8.97 -3.59 13.97
CA HIS A 119 9.99 -3.27 14.96
C HIS A 119 10.76 -1.99 14.64
N HIS A 120 11.46 -1.44 15.65
CA HIS A 120 12.35 -0.29 15.50
C HIS A 120 11.68 0.97 14.92
N ARG A 121 10.37 1.15 15.12
CA ARG A 121 9.58 2.27 14.56
C ARG A 121 9.51 2.27 13.03
N ALA A 122 9.78 1.12 12.40
CA ALA A 122 9.76 1.01 10.94
C ALA A 122 8.36 1.31 10.37
N GLY A 123 7.28 1.09 11.13
CA GLY A 123 5.92 1.40 10.69
C GLY A 123 5.68 2.91 10.53
N GLU A 124 6.05 3.71 11.53
CA GLU A 124 5.92 5.17 11.48
C GLU A 124 6.85 5.75 10.43
N GLN A 125 8.10 5.28 10.37
CA GLN A 125 9.09 5.73 9.39
C GLN A 125 8.62 5.43 7.97
N LEU A 126 8.09 4.23 7.72
CA LEU A 126 7.52 3.86 6.42
C LEU A 126 6.34 4.75 6.05
N ALA A 127 5.42 4.99 6.99
CA ALA A 127 4.23 5.81 6.74
C ALA A 127 4.61 7.26 6.39
N VAL A 128 5.51 7.86 7.18
CA VAL A 128 6.02 9.22 6.94
C VAL A 128 6.78 9.29 5.63
N TRP A 129 7.71 8.36 5.39
CA TRP A 129 8.47 8.30 4.14
C TRP A 129 7.55 8.23 2.92
N PHE A 130 6.54 7.35 2.97
CA PHE A 130 5.61 7.20 1.86
C PHE A 130 4.79 8.47 1.62
N ILE A 131 4.27 9.10 2.68
CA ILE A 131 3.49 10.34 2.58
C ILE A 131 4.34 11.50 2.05
N LEU A 132 5.65 11.53 2.30
CA LEU A 132 6.55 12.53 1.74
C LEU A 132 6.95 12.23 0.28
N HIS A 133 6.94 10.97 -0.14
CA HIS A 133 7.38 10.51 -1.46
C HIS A 133 6.25 9.91 -2.32
N PHE A 134 5.00 10.27 -2.03
CA PHE A 134 3.82 9.67 -2.65
C PHE A 134 3.65 9.96 -4.15
N ARG A 135 4.41 10.94 -4.67
CA ARG A 135 4.45 11.30 -6.10
C ARG A 135 5.78 10.90 -6.72
N ARG A 136 5.76 10.62 -8.03
CA ARG A 136 6.94 10.24 -8.83
C ARG A 136 7.63 11.40 -9.54
N ASP A 137 7.06 12.61 -9.48
CA ASP A 137 7.56 13.83 -10.12
C ASP A 137 8.47 14.67 -9.19
N VAL A 138 8.56 14.32 -7.91
CA VAL A 138 9.63 14.82 -7.03
C VAL A 138 10.88 14.02 -7.35
N VAL A 139 11.71 14.55 -8.25
CA VAL A 139 13.08 14.07 -8.44
C VAL A 139 13.76 14.11 -7.07
N ASP A 140 14.30 12.97 -6.68
CA ASP A 140 15.08 12.72 -5.49
C ASP A 140 16.26 13.71 -5.40
N GLN A 141 16.05 14.85 -4.73
CA GLN A 141 17.17 15.66 -4.25
C GLN A 141 17.59 15.10 -2.90
N GLY A 142 18.43 14.06 -2.97
CA GLY A 142 19.29 13.66 -1.87
C GLY A 142 18.63 12.70 -0.90
N SER A 143 19.17 11.49 -0.89
CA SER A 143 19.29 10.63 0.28
C SER A 143 19.47 11.46 1.56
N ALA A 144 18.40 11.68 2.31
CA ALA A 144 18.49 12.12 3.69
C ALA A 144 18.83 10.88 4.52
N ALA A 145 20.13 10.69 4.76
CA ALA A 145 20.61 9.81 5.81
C ALA A 145 19.93 10.20 7.13
N PHE A 146 19.17 9.28 7.71
CA PHE A 146 18.76 9.39 9.10
C PHE A 146 19.94 8.91 9.97
N SER A 147 20.79 9.85 10.36
CA SER A 147 21.80 9.68 11.42
C SER A 147 21.47 10.63 12.56
N GLU A 148 20.98 10.06 13.66
CA GLU A 148 21.47 10.16 15.06
C GLU A 148 20.40 9.67 16.04
#